data_AF-A0A2G4GWW7-F1
#
_entry.id   AF-A0A2G4GWW7-F1
#
_cell.length_a   1.000
_cell.length_b   1.000
_cell.length_c   1.000
_cell.angle_alpha   90.00
_cell.angle_beta   90.00
_cell.angle_gamma   90.00
#
_symmetry.space_group_name_H-M   'P 1'
#
loop_
_entity.id
_entity.type
_entity.pdbx_description
1 polymer ?
#
loop_
_entity_poly.entity_id
_entity_poly.type
_entity_poly.pdbx_seq_one_letter_code
_entity_poly.pdbx_strand_id
1 'polypeptide(L)'
;SQVNIWGWPCGSGEVFGYRTDPSMPAAVRAACTPKVCADKPIGEWNRMVIRMVGDRLTVDLNGQRVIDNAQLPGVPAKGAIALQSHGCPIEFENVFIRPLK
;
A
#
# COMPACT_ATOMS: atom_id res chain seq x y z
N SER A 1 9.54 -2.36 3.33
CA SER A 1 8.69 -1.70 2.31
C SER A 1 7.37 -1.28 2.93
N GLN A 2 6.71 -0.28 2.36
CA GLN A 2 5.57 0.42 2.98
C GLN A 2 4.43 0.53 1.97
N VAL A 3 3.19 0.34 2.43
CA VAL A 3 1.99 0.70 1.68
C VAL A 3 1.64 2.11 2.13
N ASN A 4 1.67 3.07 1.22
CA ASN A 4 1.64 4.47 1.59
C ASN A 4 0.28 5.13 1.40
N ILE A 5 0.03 6.17 2.19
CA ILE A 5 -1.04 7.15 1.97
C ILE A 5 -0.42 8.54 1.83
N TRP A 6 -0.77 9.25 0.75
CA TRP A 6 -0.14 10.49 0.32
C TRP A 6 -1.09 11.34 -0.53
N GLY A 7 -0.71 12.59 -0.81
CA GLY A 7 -1.38 13.45 -1.79
C GLY A 7 -0.78 13.42 -3.20
N TRP A 8 -0.30 12.26 -3.69
CA TRP A 8 0.24 12.17 -5.05
C TRP A 8 -0.90 12.19 -6.09
N PRO A 9 -0.66 12.72 -7.31
CA PRO A 9 -1.65 12.67 -8.39
C PRO A 9 -2.07 11.26 -8.81
N CYS A 10 -1.21 10.26 -8.59
CA CYS A 10 -1.50 8.86 -8.92
C CYS A 10 -2.34 8.13 -7.86
N GLY A 11 -2.61 8.74 -6.71
CA GLY A 11 -3.33 8.13 -5.59
C GLY A 11 -2.44 7.35 -4.62
N SER A 12 -3.10 6.73 -3.62
CA SER A 12 -2.47 5.99 -2.51
C SER A 12 -2.59 4.47 -2.62
N GLY A 13 -1.95 3.77 -1.69
CA GLY A 13 -1.83 2.30 -1.64
C GLY A 13 -0.58 1.76 -2.33
N GLU A 14 0.24 2.65 -2.89
CA GLU A 14 1.47 2.34 -3.61
C GLU A 14 2.60 1.80 -2.72
N VAL A 15 3.60 1.16 -3.34
CA VAL A 15 4.82 0.72 -2.65
C VAL A 15 6.05 1.40 -3.26
N PHE A 16 6.45 2.54 -2.67
CA PHE A 16 7.41 3.47 -3.27
C PHE A 16 8.71 2.81 -3.69
N GLY A 17 9.33 2.09 -2.74
CA GLY A 17 10.61 1.43 -2.96
C GLY A 17 10.60 0.37 -4.07
N TYR A 18 9.45 -0.19 -4.45
CA TYR A 18 9.38 -1.09 -5.61
C TYR A 18 9.06 -0.32 -6.89
N ARG A 19 8.11 0.63 -6.86
CA ARG A 19 7.67 1.32 -8.08
C ARG A 19 8.70 2.29 -8.65
N THR A 20 9.57 2.87 -7.82
CA THR A 20 10.59 3.84 -8.26
C THR A 20 11.97 3.24 -8.41
N ASP A 21 12.20 1.99 -8.02
CA ASP A 21 13.51 1.35 -8.15
C ASP A 21 13.76 0.97 -9.62
N PRO A 22 14.77 1.57 -10.29
CA PRO A 22 15.06 1.29 -11.69
C PRO A 22 15.51 -0.16 -11.94
N SER A 23 16.02 -0.86 -10.92
CA SER A 23 16.47 -2.26 -11.01
C SER A 23 15.31 -3.26 -10.99
N MET A 24 14.12 -2.85 -10.53
CA MET A 24 12.94 -3.70 -10.53
C MET A 24 12.38 -3.90 -11.95
N PRO A 25 11.86 -5.10 -12.27
CA PRO A 25 11.18 -5.34 -13.55
C PRO A 25 10.03 -4.35 -13.76
N ALA A 26 9.85 -3.87 -14.99
CA ALA A 26 8.80 -2.91 -15.32
C ALA A 26 7.41 -3.36 -14.86
N ALA A 27 7.11 -4.66 -14.95
CA ALA A 27 5.87 -5.25 -14.48
C ALA A 27 5.68 -5.11 -12.95
N VAL A 28 6.74 -5.28 -12.16
CA VAL A 28 6.70 -5.09 -10.69
C VAL A 28 6.43 -3.61 -10.38
N ARG A 29 7.12 -2.70 -11.07
CA ARG A 29 6.94 -1.26 -10.84
C ARG A 29 5.53 -0.79 -11.17
N ALA A 30 5.01 -1.25 -12.31
CA ALA A 30 3.64 -0.97 -12.73
C ALA A 30 2.62 -1.57 -11.73
N ALA A 31 2.83 -2.80 -11.28
CA ALA A 31 1.95 -3.45 -10.31
C ALA A 31 1.96 -2.77 -8.92
N CYS A 32 3.07 -2.13 -8.53
CA CYS A 32 3.19 -1.36 -7.29
C CYS A 32 2.73 0.10 -7.41
N THR A 33 2.19 0.48 -8.58
CA THR A 33 1.61 1.82 -8.84
C THR A 33 0.08 1.72 -8.77
N PRO A 34 -0.63 2.64 -8.10
CA PRO A 34 -2.09 2.55 -7.95
C PRO A 34 -2.81 2.62 -9.30
N LYS A 35 -3.84 1.79 -9.47
CA LYS A 35 -4.68 1.76 -10.68
C LYS A 35 -5.67 2.92 -10.75
N VAL A 36 -6.06 3.47 -9.60
CA VAL A 36 -7.06 4.53 -9.46
C VAL A 36 -6.74 5.39 -8.25
N CYS A 37 -6.98 6.70 -8.36
CA CYS A 37 -6.94 7.61 -7.23
C CYS A 37 -8.25 7.49 -6.45
N ALA A 38 -8.20 6.77 -5.33
CA ALA A 38 -9.36 6.51 -4.47
C ALA A 38 -9.30 7.27 -3.14
N ASP A 39 -8.37 8.20 -3.02
CA ASP A 39 -8.14 9.04 -1.84
C ASP A 39 -9.33 9.97 -1.59
N LYS A 40 -9.68 10.13 -0.32
CA LYS A 40 -10.56 11.21 0.12
C LYS A 40 -9.76 12.49 0.40
N PRO A 41 -10.43 13.66 0.41
CA PRO A 41 -9.80 14.93 0.80
C PRO A 41 -9.08 14.86 2.16
N ILE A 42 -8.08 15.73 2.33
CA ILE A 42 -7.36 15.90 3.60
C ILE A 42 -8.37 16.26 4.70
N GLY A 43 -8.24 15.61 5.85
CA GLY A 43 -9.17 15.76 6.99
C GLY A 43 -10.28 14.70 7.02
N GLU A 44 -10.44 13.90 5.97
CA GLU A 44 -11.38 12.78 5.95
C GLU A 44 -10.71 11.43 6.20
N TRP A 45 -11.46 10.53 6.84
CA TRP A 45 -11.02 9.16 7.09
C TRP A 45 -10.98 8.31 5.82
N ASN A 46 -9.79 7.79 5.52
CA ASN A 46 -9.56 6.80 4.49
C ASN A 46 -9.56 5.40 5.09
N ARG A 47 -10.28 4.47 4.46
CA ARG A 47 -10.31 3.05 4.87
C ARG A 47 -9.44 2.22 3.94
N MET A 48 -8.37 1.65 4.47
CA MET A 48 -7.46 0.77 3.73
C MET A 48 -7.57 -0.67 4.18
N VAL A 49 -7.65 -1.60 3.23
CA VAL A 49 -7.59 -3.05 3.49
C VAL A 49 -6.39 -3.60 2.74
N ILE A 50 -5.43 -4.13 3.48
CA ILE A 50 -4.20 -4.70 2.93
C ILE A 50 -4.25 -6.21 3.09
N ARG A 51 -4.06 -6.94 1.99
CA ARG A 51 -3.96 -8.40 1.96
C ARG A 51 -2.59 -8.80 1.42
N MET A 52 -1.87 -9.57 2.21
CA MET A 52 -0.59 -10.19 1.84
C MET A 52 -0.74 -11.71 1.80
N VAL A 53 -0.48 -12.34 0.66
CA VAL A 53 -0.45 -13.80 0.48
C VAL A 53 0.89 -14.19 -0.14
N GLY A 54 1.78 -14.80 0.65
CA GLY A 54 3.16 -15.01 0.22
C GLY A 54 3.83 -13.67 -0.09
N ASP A 55 4.33 -13.51 -1.32
CA ASP A 55 4.92 -12.27 -1.83
C ASP A 55 3.93 -11.37 -2.58
N ARG A 56 2.63 -11.65 -2.51
CA ARG A 56 1.59 -10.95 -3.26
C ARG A 56 0.81 -9.97 -2.39
N LEU A 57 0.83 -8.71 -2.82
CA LEU A 57 0.13 -7.59 -2.22
C LEU A 57 -1.15 -7.27 -2.98
N THR A 58 -2.24 -7.11 -2.25
CA THR A 58 -3.48 -6.49 -2.74
C THR A 58 -3.89 -5.39 -1.75
N VAL A 59 -4.27 -4.23 -2.28
CA VAL A 59 -4.71 -3.09 -1.48
C VAL A 59 -6.03 -2.58 -2.03
N ASP A 60 -7.03 -2.51 -1.15
CA ASP A 60 -8.27 -1.79 -1.38
C ASP A 60 -8.27 -0.49 -0.58
N LEU A 61 -8.56 0.63 -1.22
CA LEU A 61 -8.67 1.96 -0.61
C LEU A 61 -10.08 2.50 -0.85
N ASN A 62 -10.80 2.83 0.23
CA ASN A 62 -12.17 3.33 0.19
C ASN A 62 -13.13 2.48 -0.68
N GLY A 63 -12.96 1.15 -0.63
CA GLY A 63 -13.79 0.20 -1.38
C GLY A 63 -13.34 -0.05 -2.82
N GLN A 64 -12.26 0.59 -3.29
CA GLN A 64 -11.72 0.43 -4.63
C GLN A 64 -10.38 -0.33 -4.62
N ARG A 65 -10.20 -1.27 -5.55
CA ARG A 65 -8.96 -2.01 -5.75
C ARG A 65 -7.89 -1.11 -6.36
N VAL A 66 -6.95 -0.64 -5.54
CA VAL A 66 -5.86 0.25 -6.00
C VAL A 66 -4.60 -0.52 -6.38
N ILE A 67 -4.26 -1.59 -5.66
CA ILE A 67 -3.16 -2.53 -6.00
C ILE A 67 -3.74 -3.93 -6.07
N ASP A 68 -3.41 -4.67 -7.12
CA ASP A 68 -4.05 -5.95 -7.42
C ASP A 68 -3.02 -7.04 -7.67
N ASN A 69 -2.84 -7.92 -6.68
CA ASN A 69 -1.94 -9.07 -6.72
C ASN A 69 -0.49 -8.74 -7.15
N ALA A 70 0.02 -7.58 -6.74
CA ALA A 70 1.37 -7.12 -7.05
C ALA A 70 2.42 -8.01 -6.38
N GLN A 71 3.46 -8.40 -7.11
CA GLN A 71 4.59 -9.14 -6.54
C GLN A 71 5.54 -8.18 -5.83
N LEU A 72 5.97 -8.54 -4.62
CA LEU A 72 7.01 -7.84 -3.86
C LEU A 72 8.25 -8.74 -3.73
N PRO A 73 9.14 -8.80 -4.75
CA PRO A 73 10.36 -9.61 -4.68
C PRO A 73 11.18 -9.34 -3.41
N GLY A 74 11.61 -10.41 -2.73
CA GLY A 74 12.44 -10.32 -1.53
C GLY A 74 11.73 -9.85 -0.27
N VAL A 75 10.40 -9.67 -0.29
CA VAL A 75 9.65 -9.36 0.94
C VAL A 75 9.79 -10.53 1.94
N PRO A 76 10.13 -10.28 3.22
CA PRO A 76 10.21 -11.34 4.21
C PRO A 76 8.86 -12.02 4.45
N ALA A 77 8.86 -13.33 4.66
CA ALA A 77 7.64 -14.10 4.93
C ALA A 77 6.95 -13.73 6.26
N LYS A 78 7.69 -13.13 7.21
CA LYS A 78 7.19 -12.67 8.50
C LYS A 78 7.96 -11.45 8.98
N GLY A 79 7.30 -10.59 9.74
CA GLY A 79 7.89 -9.39 10.32
C GLY A 79 6.88 -8.61 11.16
N ALA A 80 7.34 -7.58 11.84
CA ALA A 80 6.48 -6.65 12.55
C ALA A 80 5.72 -5.76 11.55
N ILE A 81 4.50 -5.36 11.93
CA ILE A 81 3.77 -4.28 11.27
C ILE A 81 4.03 -3.00 12.05
N ALA A 82 4.32 -1.93 11.35
CA ALA A 82 4.56 -0.62 11.92
C ALA A 82 3.68 0.42 11.23
N LEU A 83 3.26 1.42 12.00
CA LEU A 83 2.61 2.63 11.50
C LEU A 83 3.67 3.72 11.44
N GLN A 84 3.71 4.46 10.32
CA GLN A 84 4.72 5.47 10.08
C GLN A 84 4.05 6.83 9.82
N SER A 85 4.64 7.89 10.38
CA SER A 85 4.39 9.27 10.00
C SER A 85 5.66 9.85 9.35
N HIS A 86 5.49 10.58 8.25
CA HIS A 86 6.57 11.25 7.52
C HIS A 86 6.52 12.78 7.73
N GLY A 87 6.63 13.22 8.97
CA GLY A 87 6.79 14.65 9.30
C GLY A 87 5.51 15.48 9.28
N CYS A 88 4.35 14.86 9.08
CA CYS A 88 3.04 15.47 9.24
C CYS A 88 2.19 14.69 10.26
N PRO A 89 1.33 15.36 11.04
CA PRO A 89 0.37 14.68 11.90
C PRO A 89 -0.52 13.73 11.09
N ILE A 90 -0.69 12.51 11.60
CA ILE A 90 -1.59 11.50 11.06
C ILE A 90 -2.21 10.75 12.23
N GLU A 91 -3.48 10.40 12.10
CA GLU A 91 -4.24 9.66 13.09
C GLU A 91 -4.63 8.30 12.51
N PHE A 92 -4.66 7.29 13.37
CA PHE A 92 -5.06 5.93 13.00
C PHE A 92 -6.16 5.48 13.95
N GLU A 93 -7.21 4.87 13.40
CA GLU A 93 -8.25 4.20 14.17
C GLU A 93 -8.56 2.85 13.51
N ASN A 94 -9.23 1.96 14.26
CA ASN A 94 -9.74 0.70 13.72
C ASN A 94 -8.65 -0.18 13.05
N VAL A 95 -7.48 -0.27 13.70
CA VAL A 95 -6.34 -1.07 13.22
C VAL A 95 -6.48 -2.50 13.70
N PHE A 96 -6.75 -3.41 12.76
CA PHE A 96 -6.94 -4.83 13.03
C PHE A 96 -6.02 -5.68 12.14
N ILE A 97 -5.63 -6.84 12.66
CA ILE A 97 -4.89 -7.85 11.91
C ILE A 97 -5.60 -9.18 12.03
N ARG A 98 -5.65 -9.93 10.92
CA ARG A 98 -6.13 -11.30 10.89
C ARG A 98 -5.20 -12.16 10.04
N PRO A 99 -4.63 -13.25 10.60
CA PRO A 99 -3.90 -14.23 9.81
C PRO A 99 -4.78 -14.82 8.70
N LEU A 100 -4.19 -15.07 7.53
CA LEU A 100 -4.85 -15.77 6.44
C LEU A 100 -4.66 -17.28 6.64
N LYS A 101 -5.71 -18.05 6.34
CA LYS A 101 -5.66 -19.52 6.33
C LYS A 101 -5.15 -20.00 4.97
#